data_AF-A0A0N1IBL9-F1
#
_entry.id   AF-A0A0N1IBL9-F1
#
_cell.length_a   1.000
_cell.length_b   1.000
_cell.length_c   1.000
_cell.angle_alpha   90.00
_cell.angle_beta   90.00
_cell.angle_gamma   90.00
#
_symmetry.space_group_name_H-M   'P 1'
#
loop_
_entity.id
_entity.type
_entity.pdbx_description
1 polymer ?
#
loop_
_entity_poly.entity_id
_entity_poly.type
_entity_poly.pdbx_seq_one_letter_code
_entity_poly.pdbx_strand_id
1 'polypeptide(L)'
;MVCGNVLILKSCDRRYVHQISLAYSWTYLLYVHHNVPSHSYMIGIFQIIALRLVGLACELSIAEKPRLNYRETTPNEAEVMPVPEAVDMLAYAYYFIGIHKGTYYRWRIFQDHLNAPFSSVGDCRIVTEEKIKKAILCAVGYMMLRSRFNTHIYEENRFYTHFGTDYRYLFNIPLLLMFYLNTEMIALLGTAVCTESGFGLYPVKCAPLPGSGPSTHYSVINLITKTPDAASEQEYNVQMLNSFEIEKLILGPKMKDTMRGWDMSIRYWYWAYAYRKFIKANKQVRQSAFSFMLWTLWCGPSIPQIIISTTLWVIIHLESEYSELYDTEGSMKLPWDIGFSIMRMFCLLYLTPCFVVDDTKVVLRYYNSIYWMFHIILFVLMFIAVIIFKSRGEN
;
A
#
# COMPACT_ATOMS: atom_id res chain seq x y z
N MET A 1 -10.97 -2.80 19.88
CA MET A 1 -9.66 -2.91 19.19
C MET A 1 -8.54 -2.14 19.89
N VAL A 2 -8.68 -0.83 20.12
CA VAL A 2 -7.56 -0.03 20.66
C VAL A 2 -7.20 -0.42 22.09
N CYS A 3 -8.16 -0.44 23.02
CA CYS A 3 -7.89 -0.82 24.42
C CYS A 3 -7.27 -2.23 24.55
N GLY A 4 -7.73 -3.20 23.74
CA GLY A 4 -7.15 -4.54 23.72
C GLY A 4 -5.69 -4.55 23.28
N ASN A 5 -5.34 -3.76 22.25
CA ASN A 5 -3.94 -3.60 21.85
C ASN A 5 -3.10 -2.87 22.90
N VAL A 6 -3.63 -1.85 23.58
CA VAL A 6 -2.92 -1.17 24.68
C VAL A 6 -2.59 -2.15 25.81
N LEU A 7 -3.52 -3.04 26.17
CA LEU A 7 -3.27 -4.10 27.14
C LEU A 7 -2.20 -5.07 26.65
N ILE A 8 -2.29 -5.55 25.41
CA ILE A 8 -1.28 -6.44 24.82
C ILE A 8 0.11 -5.78 24.83
N LEU A 9 0.20 -4.52 24.42
CA LEU A 9 1.45 -3.76 24.34
C LEU A 9 2.10 -3.53 25.72
N LYS A 10 1.30 -3.36 26.78
CA LYS A 10 1.80 -3.15 28.14
C LYS A 10 2.08 -4.44 28.90
N SER A 11 1.30 -5.50 28.68
CA SER A 11 1.33 -6.71 29.50
C SER A 11 2.11 -7.87 28.89
N CYS A 12 2.26 -7.93 27.57
CA CYS A 12 2.93 -9.06 26.91
C CYS A 12 4.45 -8.86 26.76
N ASP A 13 5.19 -9.97 26.71
CA ASP A 13 6.62 -9.96 26.39
C ASP A 13 6.87 -9.36 24.99
N ARG A 14 7.83 -8.44 24.92
CA ARG A 14 8.26 -7.72 23.71
C ARG A 14 8.71 -8.65 22.58
N ARG A 15 9.08 -9.89 22.89
CA ARG A 15 9.42 -10.91 21.87
C ARG A 15 8.22 -11.34 21.03
N TYR A 16 7.04 -11.47 21.64
CA TYR A 16 5.84 -12.02 21.00
C TYR A 16 4.72 -10.99 20.80
N VAL A 17 4.86 -9.80 21.39
CA VAL A 17 3.85 -8.74 21.35
C VAL A 17 3.35 -8.42 19.93
N HIS A 18 4.24 -8.41 18.94
CA HIS A 18 3.89 -8.10 17.55
C HIS A 18 3.03 -9.20 16.90
N GLN A 19 3.23 -10.47 17.24
CA GLN A 19 2.43 -11.58 16.73
C GLN A 19 1.05 -11.61 17.36
N ILE A 20 0.98 -11.38 18.68
CA ILE A 20 -0.27 -11.34 19.44
C ILE A 20 -1.11 -10.14 19.00
N SER A 21 -0.50 -8.95 18.87
CA SER A 21 -1.17 -7.73 18.39
C SER A 21 -1.69 -7.90 16.95
N LEU A 22 -0.91 -8.54 16.07
CA LEU A 22 -1.35 -8.88 14.70
C LEU A 22 -2.57 -9.79 14.75
N ALA A 23 -2.48 -10.93 15.45
CA ALA A 23 -3.56 -11.91 15.52
C ALA A 23 -4.85 -11.32 16.09
N TYR A 24 -4.75 -10.54 17.18
CA TYR A 24 -5.90 -9.86 17.78
C TYR A 24 -6.53 -8.84 16.83
N SER A 25 -5.71 -7.98 16.20
CA SER A 25 -6.21 -6.92 15.32
C SER A 25 -6.83 -7.48 14.03
N TRP A 26 -6.21 -8.50 13.42
CA TRP A 26 -6.77 -9.15 12.21
C TRP A 26 -8.04 -9.93 12.53
N THR A 27 -8.11 -10.61 13.67
CA THR A 27 -9.36 -11.29 14.11
C THR A 27 -10.47 -10.28 14.34
N TYR A 28 -10.16 -9.13 14.96
CA TYR A 28 -11.13 -8.06 15.14
C TYR A 28 -11.60 -7.47 13.80
N LEU A 29 -10.70 -7.26 12.83
CA LEU A 29 -11.07 -6.81 11.50
C LEU A 29 -11.99 -7.80 10.78
N LEU A 30 -11.71 -9.10 10.86
CA LEU A 30 -12.59 -10.13 10.29
C LEU A 30 -13.99 -10.08 10.90
N TYR A 31 -14.08 -9.90 12.22
CA TYR A 31 -15.36 -9.70 12.90
C TYR A 31 -16.08 -8.45 12.39
N VAL A 32 -15.38 -7.31 12.25
CA VAL A 32 -15.97 -6.07 11.71
C VAL A 32 -16.46 -6.26 10.28
N HIS A 33 -15.67 -6.88 9.41
CA HIS A 33 -16.05 -7.17 8.02
C HIS A 33 -17.28 -8.07 7.90
N HIS A 34 -17.50 -8.97 8.86
CA HIS A 34 -18.67 -9.83 8.88
C HIS A 34 -19.94 -9.13 9.37
N ASN A 35 -19.82 -8.21 10.34
CA ASN A 35 -20.97 -7.60 11.01
C ASN A 35 -21.33 -6.21 10.46
N VAL A 36 -20.42 -5.54 9.76
CA VAL A 36 -20.62 -4.19 9.23
C VAL A 36 -20.75 -4.24 7.71
N PRO A 37 -21.69 -3.50 7.10
CA PRO A 37 -21.80 -3.43 5.64
C PRO A 37 -20.49 -3.01 4.98
N SER A 38 -20.12 -3.67 3.89
CA SER A 38 -18.82 -3.50 3.21
C SER A 38 -18.55 -2.06 2.73
N HIS A 39 -19.59 -1.29 2.42
CA HIS A 39 -19.47 0.12 2.01
C HIS A 39 -19.28 1.09 3.19
N SER A 40 -19.25 0.60 4.43
CA SER A 40 -19.11 1.45 5.60
C SER A 40 -17.72 2.05 5.67
N TYR A 41 -17.67 3.38 5.68
CA TYR A 41 -16.47 4.17 5.91
C TYR A 41 -15.68 3.74 7.17
N MET A 42 -16.40 3.24 8.18
CA MET A 42 -15.83 2.81 9.46
C MET A 42 -14.80 1.68 9.32
N ILE A 43 -14.97 0.80 8.33
CA ILE A 43 -14.05 -0.31 8.06
C ILE A 43 -12.65 0.24 7.75
N GLY A 44 -12.56 1.31 6.94
CA GLY A 44 -11.31 1.99 6.61
C GLY A 44 -10.59 2.58 7.82
N ILE A 45 -11.34 3.11 8.79
CA ILE A 45 -10.77 3.61 10.04
C ILE A 45 -10.16 2.44 10.85
N PHE A 46 -10.91 1.36 11.06
CA PHE A 46 -10.40 0.20 11.78
C PHE A 46 -9.16 -0.41 11.10
N GLN A 47 -9.15 -0.44 9.78
CA GLN A 47 -8.02 -0.88 8.96
C GLN A 47 -6.74 -0.07 9.24
N ILE A 48 -6.81 1.26 9.23
CA ILE A 48 -5.65 2.13 9.52
C ILE A 48 -5.21 2.00 10.98
N ILE A 49 -6.15 1.99 11.93
CA ILE A 49 -5.83 1.86 13.35
C ILE A 49 -5.14 0.50 13.62
N ALA A 50 -5.56 -0.57 12.96
CA ALA A 50 -4.90 -1.88 13.07
C ALA A 50 -3.45 -1.83 12.59
N LEU A 51 -3.17 -1.18 11.45
CA LEU A 51 -1.80 -1.00 10.94
C LEU A 51 -0.95 -0.17 11.91
N ARG A 52 -1.49 0.93 12.45
CA ARG A 52 -0.80 1.78 13.45
C ARG A 52 -0.39 0.99 14.68
N LEU A 53 -1.32 0.27 15.30
CA LEU A 53 -1.08 -0.44 16.56
C LEU A 53 -0.15 -1.64 16.39
N VAL A 54 -0.32 -2.43 15.32
CA VAL A 54 0.57 -3.55 15.04
C VAL A 54 1.94 -3.07 14.57
N GLY A 55 2.01 -1.96 13.83
CA GLY A 55 3.27 -1.29 13.48
C GLY A 55 4.04 -0.86 14.72
N LEU A 56 3.36 -0.23 15.69
CA LEU A 56 3.94 0.12 17.00
C LEU A 56 4.44 -1.13 17.76
N ALA A 57 3.65 -2.20 17.82
CA ALA A 57 4.06 -3.47 18.44
C ALA A 57 5.32 -4.04 17.76
N CYS A 58 5.40 -3.95 16.43
CA CYS A 58 6.57 -4.35 15.67
C CYS A 58 7.79 -3.49 15.99
N GLU A 59 7.65 -2.17 16.10
CA GLU A 59 8.73 -1.24 16.42
C GLU A 59 9.29 -1.48 17.84
N LEU A 60 8.42 -1.64 18.83
CA LEU A 60 8.81 -1.99 20.20
C LEU A 60 9.59 -3.32 20.27
N SER A 61 9.15 -4.31 19.49
CA SER A 61 9.85 -5.60 19.37
C SER A 61 11.21 -5.47 18.67
N ILE A 62 11.38 -4.50 17.75
CA ILE A 62 12.70 -4.21 17.13
C ILE A 62 13.61 -3.56 18.15
N ALA A 63 13.14 -2.54 18.86
CA ALA A 63 13.92 -1.79 19.83
C ALA A 63 14.48 -2.69 20.96
N GLU A 64 13.82 -3.82 21.26
CA GLU A 64 14.28 -4.77 22.25
C GLU A 64 15.44 -5.68 21.79
N LYS A 65 15.56 -5.95 20.48
CA LYS A 65 16.60 -6.86 19.97
C LYS A 65 18.03 -6.34 20.17
N PRO A 66 18.34 -5.05 19.90
CA PRO A 66 19.64 -4.47 20.22
C PRO A 66 19.95 -4.53 21.72
N ARG A 67 18.96 -4.33 22.60
CA ARG A 67 19.14 -4.41 24.06
C ARG A 67 19.59 -5.80 24.52
N LEU A 68 19.11 -6.86 23.87
CA LEU A 68 19.51 -8.24 24.15
C LEU A 68 20.89 -8.60 23.57
N ASN A 69 21.29 -7.96 22.47
CA ASN A 69 22.56 -8.21 21.77
C ASN A 69 23.69 -7.26 22.19
N TYR A 70 23.45 -6.34 23.13
CA TYR A 70 24.37 -5.30 23.59
C TYR A 70 25.57 -5.81 24.42
N ARG A 71 26.02 -7.04 24.19
CA ARG A 71 27.33 -7.52 24.66
C ARG A 71 28.46 -7.27 23.67
N GLU A 72 28.18 -7.05 22.39
CA GLU A 72 29.25 -6.86 21.40
C GLU A 72 28.83 -5.86 20.32
N THR A 73 29.69 -4.86 20.10
CA THR A 73 29.69 -3.84 19.03
C THR A 73 28.96 -2.51 19.28
N THR A 74 29.59 -1.47 18.75
CA THR A 74 29.47 -0.03 19.00
C THR A 74 28.08 0.58 18.74
N PRO A 75 27.74 1.70 19.41
CA PRO A 75 26.42 2.31 19.31
C PRO A 75 26.27 3.03 17.97
N ASN A 76 25.82 2.32 16.94
CA ASN A 76 25.01 3.01 15.94
C ASN A 76 23.72 3.41 16.64
N GLU A 77 23.39 4.70 16.58
CA GLU A 77 22.28 5.42 17.22
C GLU A 77 20.89 4.80 16.94
N ALA A 78 20.67 3.57 17.40
CA ALA A 78 19.35 3.01 17.64
C ALA A 78 18.82 3.71 18.89
N GLU A 79 18.42 4.96 18.69
CA GLU A 79 17.76 5.80 19.67
C GLU A 79 16.70 4.96 20.38
N VAL A 80 16.95 4.73 21.67
CA VAL A 80 16.17 3.82 22.49
C VAL A 80 14.74 4.34 22.55
N MET A 81 13.82 3.68 21.83
CA MET A 81 12.41 4.04 21.87
C MET A 81 11.90 3.91 23.31
N PRO A 82 11.48 5.01 23.96
CA PRO A 82 10.86 4.93 25.27
C PRO A 82 9.53 4.18 25.15
N VAL A 83 9.16 3.42 26.19
CA VAL A 83 7.87 2.73 26.20
C VAL A 83 6.78 3.80 26.22
N PRO A 84 5.88 3.84 25.23
CA PRO A 84 4.86 4.88 25.19
C PRO A 84 3.84 4.69 26.30
N GLU A 85 3.29 5.79 26.80
CA GLU A 85 2.20 5.72 27.77
C GLU A 85 0.91 5.24 27.09
N ALA A 86 -0.05 4.74 27.87
CA ALA A 86 -1.35 4.33 27.33
C ALA A 86 -2.09 5.52 26.68
N VAL A 87 -1.94 6.71 27.26
CA VAL A 87 -2.54 7.95 26.72
C VAL A 87 -1.94 8.28 25.35
N ASP A 88 -0.61 8.19 25.21
CA ASP A 88 0.05 8.44 23.93
C ASP A 88 -0.32 7.40 22.86
N MET A 89 -0.46 6.12 23.26
CA MET A 89 -0.95 5.05 22.37
C MET A 89 -2.37 5.34 21.87
N LEU A 90 -3.25 5.82 22.75
CA LEU A 90 -4.62 6.23 22.39
C LEU A 90 -4.61 7.45 21.46
N ALA A 91 -3.79 8.45 21.78
CA ALA A 91 -3.63 9.65 20.97
C ALA A 91 -3.15 9.31 19.56
N TYR A 92 -2.15 8.44 19.42
CA TYR A 92 -1.66 7.97 18.12
C TYR A 92 -2.70 7.14 17.34
N ALA A 93 -3.43 6.25 18.03
CA ALA A 93 -4.46 5.43 17.41
C ALA A 93 -5.58 6.29 16.82
N TYR A 94 -6.05 7.29 17.57
CA TYR A 94 -7.15 8.17 17.18
C TYR A 94 -6.70 9.52 16.61
N TYR A 95 -5.41 9.68 16.31
CA TYR A 95 -4.90 10.93 15.78
C TYR A 95 -5.58 11.24 14.46
N PHE A 96 -6.31 12.35 14.44
CA PHE A 96 -7.23 12.74 13.37
C PHE A 96 -6.52 12.86 12.01
N ILE A 97 -5.32 13.43 11.99
CA ILE A 97 -4.54 13.57 10.77
C ILE A 97 -4.14 12.16 10.29
N GLY A 98 -4.57 11.82 9.08
CA GLY A 98 -4.36 10.51 8.47
C GLY A 98 -5.19 9.36 9.06
N ILE A 99 -6.21 9.61 9.91
CA ILE A 99 -7.12 8.54 10.38
C ILE A 99 -8.09 8.11 9.29
N HIS A 100 -8.47 9.07 8.45
CA HIS A 100 -9.29 8.86 7.26
C HIS A 100 -8.49 8.11 6.20
N LYS A 101 -9.15 7.45 5.23
CA LYS A 101 -8.52 6.68 4.11
C LYS A 101 -7.30 7.42 3.54
N GLY A 102 -6.14 7.16 4.10
CA GLY A 102 -5.01 8.07 4.08
C GLY A 102 -3.73 7.36 4.48
N THR A 103 -2.64 8.10 4.43
CA THR A 103 -1.29 7.55 4.50
C THR A 103 -1.00 6.93 5.86
N TYR A 104 -0.58 5.66 5.88
CA TYR A 104 -0.02 5.04 7.08
C TYR A 104 1.28 5.77 7.46
N TYR A 105 1.52 5.96 8.75
CA TYR A 105 2.77 6.49 9.28
C TYR A 105 3.17 5.77 10.56
N ARG A 106 4.48 5.77 10.84
CA ARG A 106 5.08 5.13 12.02
C ARG A 106 4.89 5.94 13.29
N TRP A 107 5.08 5.28 14.43
CA TRP A 107 5.05 5.92 15.75
C TRP A 107 6.06 7.06 15.85
N ARG A 108 7.28 6.85 15.35
CA ARG A 108 8.32 7.88 15.34
C ARG A 108 7.87 9.18 14.66
N ILE A 109 7.15 9.09 13.55
CA ILE A 109 6.70 10.27 12.80
C ILE A 109 5.67 11.07 13.61
N PHE A 110 4.80 10.37 14.34
CA PHE A 110 3.88 11.01 15.27
C PHE A 110 4.63 11.75 16.38
N GLN A 111 5.68 11.15 16.96
CA GLN A 111 6.49 11.83 17.97
C GLN A 111 7.29 13.00 17.40
N ASP A 112 7.86 12.86 16.21
CA ASP A 112 8.60 13.92 15.54
C ASP A 112 7.69 15.12 15.29
N HIS A 113 6.45 14.90 14.85
CA HIS A 113 5.50 15.99 14.63
C HIS A 113 5.15 16.75 15.91
N LEU A 114 5.07 16.08 17.06
CA LEU A 114 4.76 16.73 18.34
C LEU A 114 5.95 17.48 18.94
N ASN A 115 7.17 16.98 18.72
CA ASN A 115 8.36 17.45 19.42
C ASN A 115 9.30 18.31 18.55
N ALA A 116 9.23 18.20 17.22
CA ALA A 116 10.14 18.90 16.31
C ALA A 116 9.47 20.15 15.69
N PRO A 117 10.23 21.22 15.42
CA PRO A 117 9.70 22.49 14.91
C PRO A 117 9.37 22.48 13.40
N PHE A 118 9.28 21.31 12.75
CA PHE A 118 9.18 21.20 11.28
C PHE A 118 7.95 21.90 10.69
N SER A 119 6.82 21.91 11.42
CA SER A 119 5.58 22.56 11.00
C SER A 119 5.69 24.09 10.90
N SER A 120 6.60 24.69 11.67
CA SER A 120 6.76 26.15 11.73
C SER A 120 7.71 26.72 10.66
N VAL A 121 8.52 25.86 10.04
CA VAL A 121 9.62 26.26 9.15
C VAL A 121 9.31 25.98 7.69
N GLY A 122 8.55 24.90 7.41
CA GLY A 122 8.25 24.52 6.04
C GLY A 122 7.11 25.32 5.41
N ASP A 123 7.25 25.68 4.13
CA ASP A 123 6.17 26.27 3.33
C ASP A 123 5.11 25.22 2.97
N CYS A 124 4.26 24.92 3.95
CA CYS A 124 3.21 23.93 3.83
C CYS A 124 2.09 24.40 2.89
N ARG A 125 1.85 25.71 2.83
CA ARG A 125 0.65 26.26 2.20
C ARG A 125 0.69 26.14 0.68
N ILE A 126 1.84 26.43 0.06
CA ILE A 126 2.02 26.29 -1.38
C ILE A 126 1.82 24.82 -1.79
N VAL A 127 2.41 23.89 -1.04
CA VAL A 127 2.28 22.45 -1.30
C VAL A 127 0.83 21.99 -1.14
N THR A 128 0.11 22.45 -0.10
CA THR A 128 -1.31 22.16 0.08
C THR A 128 -2.12 22.64 -1.14
N GLU A 129 -1.86 23.85 -1.62
CA GLU A 129 -2.58 24.44 -2.75
C GLU A 129 -2.39 23.62 -4.04
N GLU A 130 -1.17 23.18 -4.34
CA GLU A 130 -0.88 22.32 -5.49
C GLU A 130 -1.64 20.99 -5.42
N LYS A 131 -1.69 20.37 -4.23
CA LYS A 131 -2.40 19.10 -4.01
C LYS A 131 -3.91 19.28 -4.20
N ILE A 132 -4.48 20.38 -3.70
CA ILE A 132 -5.91 20.69 -3.89
C ILE A 132 -6.22 20.95 -5.37
N LYS A 133 -5.40 21.73 -6.08
CA LYS A 133 -5.57 21.96 -7.53
C LYS A 133 -5.57 20.65 -8.31
N LYS A 134 -4.63 19.75 -8.00
CA LYS A 134 -4.57 18.42 -8.62
C LYS A 134 -5.79 17.56 -8.27
N ALA A 135 -6.27 17.61 -7.02
CA ALA A 135 -7.47 16.89 -6.59
C ALA A 135 -8.73 17.38 -7.34
N ILE A 136 -8.86 18.70 -7.55
CA ILE A 136 -9.96 19.30 -8.33
C ILE A 136 -9.91 18.80 -9.78
N LEU A 137 -8.73 18.77 -10.40
CA LEU A 137 -8.57 18.23 -11.75
C LEU A 137 -9.00 16.76 -11.83
N CYS A 138 -8.59 15.93 -10.86
CA CYS A 138 -9.03 14.54 -10.77
C CYS A 138 -10.55 14.42 -10.60
N ALA A 139 -11.16 15.29 -9.78
CA ALA A 139 -12.60 15.31 -9.56
C ALA A 139 -13.38 15.66 -10.83
N VAL A 140 -12.95 16.66 -11.60
CA VAL A 140 -13.56 17.02 -12.88
C VAL A 140 -13.49 15.86 -13.86
N GLY A 141 -12.31 15.24 -14.02
CA GLY A 141 -12.14 14.08 -14.89
C GLY A 141 -13.03 12.90 -14.47
N TYR A 142 -13.11 12.63 -13.16
CA TYR A 142 -13.99 11.59 -12.61
C TYR A 142 -15.46 11.88 -12.89
N MET A 143 -15.94 13.12 -12.68
CA MET A 143 -17.32 13.51 -12.94
C MET A 143 -17.69 13.40 -14.42
N MET A 144 -16.80 13.82 -15.32
CA MET A 144 -17.01 13.69 -16.76
C MET A 144 -17.17 12.22 -17.17
N LEU A 145 -16.30 11.33 -16.68
CA LEU A 145 -16.40 9.90 -16.95
C LEU A 145 -17.65 9.29 -16.31
N ARG A 146 -17.95 9.64 -15.05
CA ARG A 146 -19.13 9.13 -14.33
C ARG A 146 -20.45 9.48 -15.00
N SER A 147 -20.52 10.62 -15.69
CA SER A 147 -21.72 11.03 -16.45
C SER A 147 -22.01 10.13 -17.66
N ARG A 148 -20.97 9.48 -18.21
CA ARG A 148 -21.05 8.62 -19.41
C ARG A 148 -20.99 7.13 -19.09
N PHE A 149 -20.27 6.75 -18.04
CA PHE A 149 -19.99 5.38 -17.68
C PHE A 149 -20.46 5.10 -16.24
N ASN A 150 -21.28 4.07 -16.09
CA ASN A 150 -21.82 3.66 -14.81
C ASN A 150 -21.49 2.19 -14.51
N THR A 151 -21.20 1.91 -13.25
CA THR A 151 -20.91 0.58 -12.72
C THR A 151 -22.14 -0.32 -12.68
N HIS A 152 -23.36 0.23 -12.66
CA HIS A 152 -24.60 -0.56 -12.69
C HIS A 152 -24.79 -1.40 -13.96
N ILE A 153 -24.03 -1.12 -15.02
CA ILE A 153 -24.06 -1.91 -16.25
C ILE A 153 -23.75 -3.40 -16.01
N TYR A 154 -22.97 -3.73 -14.97
CA TYR A 154 -22.63 -5.12 -14.64
C TYR A 154 -23.81 -5.93 -14.11
N GLU A 155 -24.85 -5.26 -13.61
CA GLU A 155 -26.08 -5.89 -13.13
C GLU A 155 -27.06 -6.15 -14.28
N GLU A 156 -27.00 -5.31 -15.33
CA GLU A 156 -27.93 -5.34 -16.46
C GLU A 156 -27.74 -6.58 -17.35
N ASN A 157 -28.83 -7.32 -17.58
CA ASN A 157 -28.81 -8.47 -18.48
C ASN A 157 -28.43 -8.10 -19.92
N ARG A 158 -28.80 -6.90 -20.35
CA ARG A 158 -28.53 -6.38 -21.70
C ARG A 158 -27.04 -6.36 -22.02
N PHE A 159 -26.19 -6.09 -21.01
CA PHE A 159 -24.74 -6.09 -21.15
C PHE A 159 -24.20 -7.45 -21.61
N TYR A 160 -24.82 -8.53 -21.12
CA TYR A 160 -24.39 -9.90 -21.38
C TYR A 160 -25.07 -10.56 -22.59
N THR A 161 -26.16 -9.99 -23.11
CA THR A 161 -26.88 -10.56 -24.25
C THR A 161 -26.57 -9.84 -25.56
N HIS A 162 -26.38 -8.52 -25.54
CA HIS A 162 -26.22 -7.72 -26.76
C HIS A 162 -24.77 -7.44 -27.15
N PHE A 163 -23.84 -7.41 -26.20
CA PHE A 163 -22.44 -7.05 -26.46
C PHE A 163 -21.55 -8.28 -26.47
N GLY A 164 -20.55 -8.31 -27.36
CA GLY A 164 -19.51 -9.34 -27.40
C GLY A 164 -18.57 -9.31 -26.20
N THR A 165 -17.76 -10.36 -26.04
CA THR A 165 -16.79 -10.48 -24.94
C THR A 165 -15.68 -9.43 -25.00
N ASP A 166 -15.28 -9.06 -26.21
CA ASP A 166 -14.33 -7.99 -26.55
C ASP A 166 -14.82 -6.62 -26.05
N TYR A 167 -16.07 -6.26 -26.36
CA TYR A 167 -16.65 -5.00 -25.91
C TYR A 167 -16.75 -4.95 -24.40
N ARG A 168 -17.20 -6.04 -23.75
CA ARG A 168 -17.31 -6.11 -22.29
C ARG A 168 -15.97 -5.88 -21.61
N TYR A 169 -14.90 -6.42 -22.20
CA TYR A 169 -13.56 -6.25 -21.68
C TYR A 169 -13.02 -4.83 -21.86
N LEU A 170 -13.19 -4.24 -23.06
CA LEU A 170 -12.75 -2.88 -23.35
C LEU A 170 -13.57 -1.81 -22.60
N PHE A 171 -14.82 -2.11 -22.23
CA PHE A 171 -15.65 -1.24 -21.40
C PHE A 171 -15.03 -0.97 -20.02
N ASN A 172 -14.09 -1.81 -19.57
CA ASN A 172 -13.39 -1.60 -18.31
C ASN A 172 -12.36 -0.46 -18.35
N ILE A 173 -11.93 -0.01 -19.54
CA ILE A 173 -10.94 1.07 -19.68
C ILE A 173 -11.40 2.36 -18.97
N PRO A 174 -12.58 2.94 -19.28
CA PRO A 174 -13.04 4.13 -18.58
C PRO A 174 -13.30 3.89 -17.09
N LEU A 175 -13.73 2.69 -16.69
CA LEU A 175 -13.98 2.34 -15.29
C LEU A 175 -12.69 2.26 -14.47
N LEU A 176 -11.60 1.74 -15.06
CA LEU A 176 -10.29 1.71 -14.44
C LEU A 176 -9.74 3.13 -14.24
N LEU A 177 -9.89 3.99 -15.25
CA LEU A 177 -9.48 5.39 -15.14
C LEU A 177 -10.28 6.12 -14.06
N MET A 178 -11.60 5.90 -13.99
CA MET A 178 -12.43 6.43 -12.90
C MET A 178 -11.95 5.96 -11.53
N PHE A 179 -11.61 4.69 -11.39
CA PHE A 179 -11.06 4.14 -10.15
C PHE A 179 -9.76 4.85 -9.74
N TYR A 180 -8.83 5.08 -10.67
CA TYR A 180 -7.59 5.79 -10.39
C TYR A 180 -7.82 7.26 -10.00
N LEU A 181 -8.66 7.98 -10.75
CA LEU A 181 -8.95 9.38 -10.45
C LEU A 181 -9.60 9.54 -9.07
N ASN A 182 -10.53 8.66 -8.72
CA ASN A 182 -11.17 8.68 -7.40
C ASN A 182 -10.17 8.40 -6.28
N THR A 183 -9.34 7.37 -6.45
CA THR A 183 -8.37 6.97 -5.43
C THR A 183 -7.28 8.04 -5.23
N GLU A 184 -6.76 8.60 -6.32
CA GLU A 184 -5.82 9.72 -6.27
C GLU A 184 -6.45 10.95 -5.61
N MET A 185 -7.69 11.30 -5.97
CA MET A 185 -8.39 12.44 -5.38
C MET A 185 -8.50 12.30 -3.86
N ILE A 186 -8.92 11.12 -3.36
CA ILE A 186 -9.01 10.85 -1.93
C ILE A 186 -7.63 10.97 -1.26
N ALA A 187 -6.59 10.40 -1.87
CA ALA A 187 -5.23 10.46 -1.36
C ALA A 187 -4.71 11.91 -1.30
N LEU A 188 -4.90 12.70 -2.37
CA LEU A 188 -4.46 14.10 -2.43
C LEU A 188 -5.15 14.95 -1.37
N LEU A 189 -6.46 14.79 -1.18
CA LEU A 189 -7.21 15.48 -0.12
C LEU A 189 -6.70 15.08 1.27
N GLY A 190 -6.41 13.79 1.50
CA GLY A 190 -5.79 13.32 2.74
C GLY A 190 -4.42 13.95 2.98
N THR A 191 -3.57 14.02 1.94
CA THR A 191 -2.26 14.67 2.03
C THR A 191 -2.34 16.18 2.20
N ALA A 192 -3.38 16.83 1.67
CA ALA A 192 -3.62 18.26 1.86
C ALA A 192 -3.91 18.59 3.34
N VAL A 193 -4.69 17.75 4.03
CA VAL A 193 -4.92 17.89 5.48
C VAL A 193 -3.62 17.71 6.26
N CYS A 194 -2.81 16.70 5.91
CA CYS A 194 -1.51 16.47 6.55
C CYS A 194 -0.56 17.66 6.35
N THR A 195 -0.42 18.14 5.11
CA THR A 195 0.47 19.26 4.78
C THR A 195 0.02 20.56 5.44
N GLU A 196 -1.26 20.91 5.42
CA GLU A 196 -1.77 22.10 6.12
C GLU A 196 -1.49 22.09 7.63
N SER A 197 -1.51 20.90 8.24
CA SER A 197 -1.15 20.72 9.66
C SER A 197 0.36 20.72 9.94
N GLY A 198 1.20 20.79 8.91
CA GLY A 198 2.65 20.64 9.02
C GLY A 198 3.11 19.21 9.34
N PHE A 199 2.24 18.22 9.14
CA PHE A 199 2.52 16.80 9.41
C PHE A 199 3.31 16.17 8.25
N GLY A 200 4.37 15.41 8.55
CA GLY A 200 5.12 14.65 7.55
C GLY A 200 6.11 15.45 6.71
N LEU A 201 6.43 16.68 7.12
CA LEU A 201 7.54 17.45 6.54
C LEU A 201 8.87 16.97 7.11
N TYR A 202 9.82 16.68 6.21
CA TYR A 202 11.19 16.31 6.58
C TYR A 202 12.20 16.95 5.63
N PRO A 203 13.45 17.18 6.10
CA PRO A 203 14.52 17.65 5.23
C PRO A 203 14.78 16.68 4.07
N VAL A 204 15.01 17.22 2.87
CA VAL A 204 15.32 16.43 1.66
C VAL A 204 16.55 15.53 1.88
N LYS A 205 17.54 16.01 2.65
CA LYS A 205 18.76 15.26 3.01
C LYS A 205 18.48 13.94 3.72
N CYS A 206 17.33 13.81 4.41
CA CYS A 206 16.95 12.58 5.10
C CYS A 206 16.26 11.55 4.19
N ALA A 207 16.11 11.85 2.90
CA ALA A 207 15.49 11.01 1.88
C ALA A 207 14.21 10.32 2.38
N PRO A 208 13.18 11.08 2.80
CA PRO A 208 12.01 10.51 3.43
C PRO A 208 11.21 9.63 2.46
N LEU A 209 10.90 8.40 2.88
CA LEU A 209 10.17 7.42 2.08
C LEU A 209 8.72 7.30 2.55
N PRO A 210 7.75 7.04 1.65
CA PRO A 210 6.36 6.82 2.00
C PRO A 210 6.16 5.76 3.08
N GLY A 211 5.39 6.10 4.13
CA GLY A 211 5.15 5.24 5.29
C GLY A 211 6.32 5.11 6.27
N SER A 212 7.57 5.17 5.80
CA SER A 212 8.77 5.09 6.64
C SER A 212 9.08 6.42 7.32
N GLY A 213 9.00 7.54 6.61
CA GLY A 213 9.58 8.81 7.04
C GLY A 213 11.08 8.84 6.70
N PRO A 214 11.92 9.55 7.47
CA PRO A 214 13.33 9.70 7.17
C PRO A 214 14.03 8.34 7.08
N SER A 215 14.85 8.16 6.04
CA SER A 215 15.54 6.89 5.76
C SER A 215 17.04 6.98 5.98
N THR A 216 17.62 8.17 5.81
CA THR A 216 19.05 8.46 5.95
C THR A 216 19.29 9.68 6.84
N HIS A 217 20.55 9.89 7.24
CA HIS A 217 21.02 11.12 7.91
C HIS A 217 20.17 11.57 9.12
N TYR A 218 19.87 10.65 10.03
CA TYR A 218 19.10 10.93 11.25
C TYR A 218 19.76 11.97 12.17
N SER A 219 21.09 12.09 12.14
CA SER A 219 21.82 13.11 12.90
C SER A 219 21.40 14.54 12.56
N VAL A 220 20.93 14.78 11.32
CA VAL A 220 20.40 16.09 10.88
C VAL A 220 19.11 16.43 11.62
N ILE A 221 18.24 15.45 11.87
CA ILE A 221 17.01 15.64 12.64
C ILE A 221 17.36 16.04 14.08
N ASN A 222 18.31 15.35 14.70
CA ASN A 222 18.74 15.65 16.07
C ASN A 222 19.42 17.03 16.19
N LEU A 223 20.13 17.47 15.16
CA LEU A 223 20.66 18.83 15.09
C LEU A 223 19.54 19.87 15.00
N ILE A 224 18.57 19.68 14.10
CA ILE A 224 17.45 20.61 13.92
C ILE A 224 16.61 20.72 15.21
N THR A 225 16.36 19.62 15.90
CA THR A 225 15.61 19.62 17.17
C THR A 225 16.34 20.40 18.27
N LYS A 226 17.68 20.45 18.23
CA LYS A 226 18.50 21.16 19.23
C LYS A 226 18.77 22.62 18.87
N THR A 227 18.84 22.94 17.59
CA THR A 227 19.11 24.29 17.07
C THR A 227 18.04 24.68 16.05
N PRO A 228 17.03 25.48 16.44
CA PRO A 228 15.92 25.84 15.55
C PRO A 228 16.37 26.68 14.33
N ASP A 229 17.46 27.44 14.43
CA ASP A 229 17.99 28.22 13.30
C ASP A 229 18.51 27.32 12.16
N ALA A 230 19.02 26.13 12.50
CA ALA A 230 19.48 25.15 11.51
C ALA A 230 18.33 24.51 10.72
N ALA A 231 17.08 24.64 11.20
CA ALA A 231 15.89 24.18 10.51
C ALA A 231 15.66 24.99 9.23
N SER A 232 15.75 26.33 9.33
CA SER A 232 15.46 27.27 8.24
C SER A 232 16.44 27.18 7.07
N GLU A 233 17.62 26.60 7.29
CA GLU A 233 18.63 26.39 6.25
C GLU A 233 18.40 25.12 5.41
N GLN A 234 17.45 24.26 5.80
CA GLN A 234 17.17 23.01 5.08
C GLN A 234 16.00 23.16 4.11
N GLU A 235 16.11 22.48 2.97
CA GLU A 235 14.98 22.26 2.08
C GLU A 235 14.13 21.10 2.59
N TYR A 236 12.81 21.28 2.62
CA TYR A 236 11.86 20.30 3.12
C TYR A 236 11.05 19.67 1.98
N ASN A 237 10.67 18.41 2.14
CA ASN A 237 9.71 17.76 1.26
C ASN A 237 8.64 16.98 2.05
N VAL A 238 7.58 16.62 1.33
CA VAL A 238 6.42 15.88 1.85
C VAL A 238 6.29 14.49 1.24
N GLN A 239 7.38 13.95 0.68
CA GLN A 239 7.36 12.69 -0.08
C GLN A 239 6.86 11.51 0.76
N MET A 240 7.12 11.53 2.07
CA MET A 240 6.59 10.58 3.06
C MET A 240 5.06 10.42 3.00
N LEU A 241 4.33 11.49 2.63
CA LEU A 241 2.87 11.47 2.61
C LEU A 241 2.29 10.87 1.34
N ASN A 242 3.09 10.70 0.28
CA ASN A 242 2.60 10.22 -1.01
C ASN A 242 2.09 8.77 -0.90
N SER A 243 0.79 8.57 -1.09
CA SER A 243 0.18 7.24 -1.17
C SER A 243 0.11 6.71 -2.60
N PHE A 244 -0.02 7.59 -3.59
CA PHE A 244 -0.17 7.23 -4.99
C PHE A 244 0.77 8.02 -5.89
N GLU A 245 1.28 7.34 -6.92
CA GLU A 245 2.14 7.94 -7.94
C GLU A 245 1.62 7.58 -9.34
N ILE A 246 0.69 8.40 -9.85
CA ILE A 246 -0.06 8.13 -11.09
C ILE A 246 0.84 7.74 -12.26
N GLU A 247 2.00 8.38 -12.41
CA GLU A 247 2.95 8.08 -13.49
C GLU A 247 3.34 6.60 -13.49
N LYS A 248 3.66 6.03 -12.33
CA LYS A 248 3.97 4.60 -12.20
C LYS A 248 2.74 3.70 -12.34
N LEU A 249 1.54 4.19 -11.98
CA LEU A 249 0.31 3.43 -12.16
C LEU A 249 -0.11 3.35 -13.64
N ILE A 250 0.06 4.41 -14.42
CA ILE A 250 -0.42 4.47 -15.81
C ILE A 250 0.69 4.12 -16.80
N LEU A 251 1.90 4.66 -16.62
CA LEU A 251 3.00 4.57 -17.58
C LEU A 251 4.07 3.55 -17.20
N GLY A 252 4.01 2.97 -16.00
CA GLY A 252 4.96 1.94 -15.57
C GLY A 252 4.97 0.77 -16.55
N PRO A 253 6.14 0.30 -17.04
CA PRO A 253 6.20 -0.82 -17.97
C PRO A 253 5.83 -2.13 -17.27
N LYS A 254 6.21 -2.27 -16.00
CA LYS A 254 6.10 -3.53 -15.24
C LYS A 254 4.98 -3.49 -14.22
N MET A 255 4.37 -4.64 -13.91
CA MET A 255 3.36 -4.72 -12.85
C MET A 255 3.98 -4.35 -11.50
N LYS A 256 5.26 -4.71 -11.29
CA LYS A 256 6.04 -4.28 -10.12
C LYS A 256 6.07 -2.75 -9.94
N ASP A 257 6.04 -1.96 -11.00
CA ASP A 257 6.07 -0.49 -10.91
C ASP A 257 4.72 0.09 -10.53
N THR A 258 3.61 -0.44 -11.08
CA THR A 258 2.26 -0.16 -10.57
C THR A 258 2.17 -0.55 -9.09
N MET A 259 2.74 -1.71 -8.75
CA MET A 259 2.89 -2.18 -7.38
C MET A 259 3.98 -1.47 -6.56
N ARG A 260 4.59 -0.40 -7.07
CA ARG A 260 5.43 0.54 -6.31
C ARG A 260 4.78 1.91 -6.17
N GLY A 261 3.91 2.29 -7.10
CA GLY A 261 3.15 3.55 -7.05
C GLY A 261 1.80 3.52 -6.31
N TRP A 262 1.12 2.37 -6.15
CA TRP A 262 -0.18 2.26 -5.46
C TRP A 262 -0.18 2.10 -3.90
N ASP A 263 -0.92 2.86 -3.09
CA ASP A 263 -0.91 2.72 -1.60
C ASP A 263 0.50 2.55 -0.97
N MET A 264 1.45 3.40 -1.35
CA MET A 264 2.87 3.26 -1.04
C MET A 264 3.15 3.06 0.46
N SER A 265 2.47 3.81 1.33
CA SER A 265 2.66 3.71 2.79
C SER A 265 2.17 2.39 3.39
N ILE A 266 1.05 1.86 2.88
CA ILE A 266 0.49 0.59 3.35
C ILE A 266 1.37 -0.55 2.87
N ARG A 267 1.87 -0.48 1.63
CA ARG A 267 2.83 -1.47 1.15
C ARG A 267 4.16 -1.43 1.88
N TYR A 268 4.64 -0.24 2.24
CA TYR A 268 5.79 -0.14 3.13
C TYR A 268 5.54 -0.90 4.43
N TRP A 269 4.35 -0.77 5.04
CA TRP A 269 3.98 -1.53 6.25
C TRP A 269 4.11 -3.04 6.03
N TYR A 270 3.50 -3.56 4.96
CA TYR A 270 3.59 -4.99 4.66
C TYR A 270 5.01 -5.44 4.36
N TRP A 271 5.80 -4.65 3.64
CA TRP A 271 7.20 -4.98 3.38
C TRP A 271 8.05 -4.97 4.66
N ALA A 272 7.90 -3.95 5.51
CA ALA A 272 8.70 -3.77 6.72
C ALA A 272 8.35 -4.79 7.80
N TYR A 273 7.06 -5.10 7.97
CA TYR A 273 6.58 -5.91 9.07
C TYR A 273 6.12 -7.29 8.65
N ALA A 274 5.36 -7.46 7.54
CA ALA A 274 4.88 -8.77 7.11
C ALA A 274 5.94 -9.60 6.38
N TYR A 275 6.51 -9.05 5.31
CA TYR A 275 7.43 -9.72 4.39
C TYR A 275 8.76 -10.09 5.07
N ARG A 276 9.39 -9.14 5.78
CA ARG A 276 10.73 -9.33 6.38
C ARG A 276 10.77 -10.15 7.66
N LYS A 277 9.67 -10.25 8.43
CA LYS A 277 9.73 -10.74 9.83
C LYS A 277 8.98 -12.03 10.14
N PHE A 278 7.79 -12.26 9.57
CA PHE A 278 6.95 -13.36 10.06
C PHE A 278 7.39 -14.73 9.53
N ILE A 279 7.98 -14.79 8.33
CA ILE A 279 8.47 -16.04 7.74
C ILE A 279 10.00 -15.98 7.62
N LYS A 280 10.69 -16.65 8.55
CA LYS A 280 12.16 -16.87 8.51
C LYS A 280 12.59 -17.94 7.49
N ALA A 281 11.65 -18.51 6.72
CA ALA A 281 11.90 -19.66 5.87
C ALA A 281 12.34 -19.27 4.44
N ASN A 282 13.19 -20.12 3.86
CA ASN A 282 13.83 -19.96 2.56
C ASN A 282 12.81 -20.06 1.40
N LYS A 283 12.33 -18.91 0.88
CA LYS A 283 11.83 -18.67 -0.50
C LYS A 283 11.08 -17.33 -0.50
N GLN A 284 11.57 -16.35 -1.27
CA GLN A 284 10.95 -15.03 -1.49
C GLN A 284 9.46 -15.15 -1.87
N VAL A 285 9.11 -16.20 -2.62
CA VAL A 285 7.73 -16.58 -3.02
C VAL A 285 6.79 -16.80 -1.83
N ARG A 286 7.25 -17.40 -0.72
CA ARG A 286 6.41 -17.65 0.46
C ARG A 286 6.14 -16.37 1.25
N GLN A 287 7.13 -15.49 1.32
CA GLN A 287 7.01 -14.20 2.02
C GLN A 287 6.07 -13.25 1.27
N SER A 288 6.16 -13.21 -0.06
CA SER A 288 5.26 -12.43 -0.89
C SER A 288 3.82 -12.96 -0.83
N ALA A 289 3.61 -14.27 -0.95
CA ALA A 289 2.29 -14.90 -0.83
C ALA A 289 1.63 -14.59 0.52
N PHE A 290 2.39 -14.70 1.62
CA PHE A 290 1.91 -14.36 2.95
C PHE A 290 1.54 -12.87 3.09
N SER A 291 2.33 -11.97 2.50
CA SER A 291 2.02 -10.54 2.48
C SER A 291 0.70 -10.25 1.77
N PHE A 292 0.46 -10.87 0.61
CA PHE A 292 -0.78 -10.74 -0.16
C PHE A 292 -1.98 -11.34 0.60
N MET A 293 -1.79 -12.47 1.27
CA MET A 293 -2.82 -13.08 2.13
C MET A 293 -3.19 -12.16 3.30
N LEU A 294 -2.20 -11.60 4.01
CA LEU A 294 -2.48 -10.65 5.10
C LEU A 294 -3.16 -9.37 4.61
N TRP A 295 -2.82 -8.92 3.39
CA TRP A 295 -3.50 -7.80 2.75
C TRP A 295 -4.95 -8.12 2.40
N THR A 296 -5.23 -9.31 1.88
CA THR A 296 -6.60 -9.79 1.62
C THR A 296 -7.44 -9.83 2.90
N LEU A 297 -6.90 -10.38 3.99
CA LEU A 297 -7.61 -10.44 5.27
C LEU A 297 -7.86 -9.04 5.86
N TRP A 298 -6.94 -8.09 5.63
CA TRP A 298 -7.09 -6.71 6.08
C TRP A 298 -8.15 -5.96 5.27
N CYS A 299 -8.14 -6.09 3.94
CA CYS A 299 -9.15 -5.51 3.05
C CYS A 299 -10.55 -6.09 3.28
N GLY A 300 -10.63 -7.34 3.75
CA GLY A 300 -11.86 -8.11 3.91
C GLY A 300 -11.86 -9.30 2.95
N PRO A 301 -12.08 -10.54 3.43
CA PRO A 301 -11.94 -11.76 2.62
C PRO A 301 -13.14 -11.98 1.69
N SER A 302 -13.40 -11.04 0.79
CA SER A 302 -14.40 -11.18 -0.28
C SER A 302 -13.80 -11.90 -1.48
N ILE A 303 -14.65 -12.53 -2.30
CA ILE A 303 -14.19 -13.19 -3.54
C ILE A 303 -13.48 -12.21 -4.50
N PRO A 304 -14.00 -10.98 -4.73
CA PRO A 304 -13.28 -9.99 -5.54
C PRO A 304 -11.86 -9.69 -5.02
N GLN A 305 -11.70 -9.54 -3.70
CA GLN A 305 -10.41 -9.25 -3.09
C GLN A 305 -9.43 -10.45 -3.22
N ILE A 306 -9.92 -11.68 -3.07
CA ILE A 306 -9.12 -12.89 -3.26
C ILE A 306 -8.63 -13.00 -4.71
N ILE A 307 -9.50 -12.69 -5.69
CA ILE A 307 -9.14 -12.66 -7.11
C ILE A 307 -8.03 -11.64 -7.34
N ILE A 308 -8.21 -10.39 -6.90
CA ILE A 308 -7.20 -9.32 -7.03
C ILE A 308 -5.85 -9.77 -6.46
N SER A 309 -5.85 -10.21 -5.20
CA SER A 309 -4.62 -10.58 -4.50
C SER A 309 -3.90 -11.74 -5.18
N THR A 310 -4.63 -12.76 -5.61
CA THR A 310 -4.03 -13.95 -6.25
C THR A 310 -3.49 -13.61 -7.63
N THR A 311 -4.27 -12.91 -8.47
CA THR A 311 -3.84 -12.51 -9.81
C THR A 311 -2.61 -11.60 -9.75
N LEU A 312 -2.59 -10.60 -8.86
CA LEU A 312 -1.45 -9.71 -8.66
C LEU A 312 -0.21 -10.46 -8.16
N TRP A 313 -0.38 -11.41 -7.23
CA TRP A 313 0.74 -12.22 -6.76
C TRP A 313 1.34 -13.05 -7.89
N VAL A 314 0.51 -13.76 -8.69
CA VAL A 314 0.99 -14.59 -9.81
C VAL A 314 1.73 -13.77 -10.85
N ILE A 315 1.16 -12.66 -11.32
CA ILE A 315 1.76 -11.86 -12.41
C ILE A 315 3.09 -11.24 -12.01
N ILE A 316 3.26 -10.79 -10.75
CA ILE A 316 4.51 -10.20 -10.27
C ILE A 316 5.63 -11.26 -10.23
N HIS A 317 5.31 -12.48 -9.80
CA HIS A 317 6.30 -13.56 -9.80
C HIS A 317 6.63 -13.99 -11.21
N LEU A 318 5.62 -14.15 -12.06
CA LEU A 318 5.81 -14.49 -13.46
C LEU A 318 6.72 -13.46 -14.16
N GLU A 319 6.49 -12.17 -13.93
CA GLU A 319 7.34 -11.09 -14.46
C GLU A 319 8.79 -11.18 -13.95
N SER A 320 9.00 -11.56 -12.69
CA SER A 320 10.34 -11.79 -12.13
C SER A 320 11.04 -12.97 -12.80
N GLU A 321 10.36 -14.11 -12.93
CA GLU A 321 10.91 -15.33 -13.55
C GLU A 321 11.24 -15.10 -15.03
N TYR A 322 10.38 -14.42 -15.78
CA TYR A 322 10.66 -14.08 -17.18
C TYR A 322 11.82 -13.09 -17.33
N SER A 323 11.98 -12.16 -16.39
CA SER A 323 13.14 -11.24 -16.39
C SER A 323 14.45 -11.97 -16.09
N GLU A 324 14.42 -13.11 -15.39
CA GLU A 324 15.59 -13.97 -15.16
C GLU A 324 15.84 -14.94 -16.32
N LEU A 325 14.78 -15.44 -16.96
CA LEU A 325 14.87 -16.36 -18.09
C LEU A 325 15.38 -15.68 -19.37
N TYR A 326 15.00 -14.43 -19.61
CA TYR A 326 15.38 -13.70 -20.82
C TYR A 326 16.30 -12.53 -20.49
N ASP A 327 17.26 -12.26 -21.38
CA ASP A 327 18.00 -11.01 -21.31
C ASP A 327 17.04 -9.86 -21.65
N THR A 328 16.54 -9.23 -20.60
CA THR A 328 15.65 -8.07 -20.69
C THR A 328 16.43 -6.75 -20.68
N GLU A 329 17.76 -6.81 -20.80
CA GLU A 329 18.65 -5.66 -20.83
C GLU A 329 19.15 -5.37 -22.27
N GLY A 330 19.87 -4.26 -22.44
CA GLY A 330 20.42 -3.87 -23.74
C GLY A 330 19.37 -3.58 -24.83
N SER A 331 19.57 -4.15 -26.02
CA SER A 331 18.72 -3.89 -27.21
C SER A 331 17.32 -4.49 -27.10
N MET A 332 17.13 -5.53 -26.28
CA MET A 332 15.84 -6.21 -26.11
C MET A 332 14.95 -5.56 -25.05
N LYS A 333 15.46 -4.58 -24.29
CA LYS A 333 14.73 -3.92 -23.21
C LYS A 333 13.41 -3.28 -23.67
N LEU A 334 13.45 -2.49 -24.75
CA LEU A 334 12.28 -1.75 -25.23
C LEU A 334 11.12 -2.69 -25.68
N PRO A 335 11.36 -3.71 -26.54
CA PRO A 335 10.34 -4.71 -26.85
C PRO A 335 9.74 -5.40 -25.63
N TRP A 336 10.57 -5.78 -24.65
CA TRP A 336 10.10 -6.41 -23.41
C TRP A 336 9.27 -5.46 -22.55
N ASP A 337 9.70 -4.22 -22.38
CA ASP A 337 8.95 -3.21 -21.62
C ASP A 337 7.59 -2.91 -22.25
N ILE A 338 7.49 -2.89 -23.59
CA ILE A 338 6.20 -2.78 -24.30
C ILE A 338 5.33 -4.00 -24.03
N GLY A 339 5.89 -5.22 -24.16
CA GLY A 339 5.17 -6.47 -23.89
C GLY A 339 4.63 -6.56 -22.46
N PHE A 340 5.47 -6.26 -21.46
CA PHE A 340 5.07 -6.21 -20.06
C PHE A 340 4.02 -5.13 -19.80
N SER A 341 4.13 -3.96 -20.44
CA SER A 341 3.16 -2.88 -20.29
C SER A 341 1.78 -3.26 -20.83
N ILE A 342 1.75 -3.93 -21.99
CA ILE A 342 0.50 -4.46 -22.57
C ILE A 342 -0.11 -5.49 -21.63
N MET A 343 0.65 -6.50 -21.20
CA MET A 343 0.17 -7.55 -20.29
C MET A 343 -0.35 -6.96 -18.96
N ARG A 344 0.35 -5.95 -18.43
CA ARG A 344 -0.05 -5.23 -17.24
C ARG A 344 -1.38 -4.50 -17.42
N MET A 345 -1.57 -3.78 -18.53
CA MET A 345 -2.82 -3.08 -18.81
C MET A 345 -3.98 -4.07 -18.96
N PHE A 346 -3.80 -5.19 -19.67
CA PHE A 346 -4.79 -6.27 -19.71
C PHE A 346 -5.08 -6.82 -18.29
N CYS A 347 -4.06 -7.06 -17.46
CA CYS A 347 -4.29 -7.50 -16.08
C CYS A 347 -5.17 -6.52 -15.29
N LEU A 348 -4.87 -5.22 -15.36
CA LEU A 348 -5.63 -4.18 -14.64
C LEU A 348 -7.06 -4.05 -15.16
N LEU A 349 -7.26 -4.12 -16.48
CA LEU A 349 -8.61 -4.14 -17.09
C LEU A 349 -9.41 -5.38 -16.67
N TYR A 350 -8.75 -6.54 -16.59
CA TYR A 350 -9.37 -7.78 -16.13
C TYR A 350 -9.78 -7.70 -14.64
N LEU A 351 -9.01 -7.01 -13.81
CA LEU A 351 -9.26 -6.83 -12.38
C LEU A 351 -10.22 -5.66 -12.07
N THR A 352 -10.52 -4.79 -13.03
CA THR A 352 -11.37 -3.61 -12.84
C THR A 352 -12.73 -3.91 -12.20
N PRO A 353 -13.49 -4.95 -12.61
CA PRO A 353 -14.76 -5.29 -11.96
C PRO A 353 -14.60 -5.56 -10.46
N CYS A 354 -13.51 -6.21 -10.05
CA CYS A 354 -13.23 -6.47 -8.64
C CYS A 354 -12.87 -5.20 -7.84
N PHE A 355 -12.35 -4.16 -8.49
CA PHE A 355 -12.04 -2.89 -7.83
C PHE A 355 -13.27 -2.00 -7.65
N VAL A 356 -14.28 -2.12 -8.52
CA VAL A 356 -15.42 -1.20 -8.57
C VAL A 356 -16.74 -1.81 -8.10
N VAL A 357 -16.83 -3.14 -7.99
CA VAL A 357 -18.03 -3.85 -7.54
C VAL A 357 -17.71 -4.71 -6.31
N ASP A 358 -18.47 -4.49 -5.24
CA ASP A 358 -18.32 -5.26 -4.00
C ASP A 358 -19.14 -6.57 -4.01
N ASP A 359 -20.22 -6.65 -4.80
CA ASP A 359 -21.06 -7.86 -4.88
C ASP A 359 -20.37 -8.99 -5.65
N THR A 360 -20.07 -10.07 -4.91
CA THR A 360 -19.47 -11.29 -5.42
C THR A 360 -20.27 -11.92 -6.57
N LYS A 361 -21.60 -11.92 -6.52
CA LYS A 361 -22.44 -12.56 -7.55
C LYS A 361 -22.32 -11.83 -8.88
N VAL A 362 -22.31 -10.50 -8.84
CA VAL A 362 -22.16 -9.64 -10.02
C VAL A 362 -20.78 -9.84 -10.64
N VAL A 363 -19.73 -9.87 -9.81
CA VAL A 363 -18.35 -10.09 -10.26
C VAL A 363 -18.17 -11.49 -10.88
N LEU A 364 -18.70 -12.54 -10.26
CA LEU A 364 -18.61 -13.90 -10.81
C LEU A 364 -19.40 -14.05 -12.11
N ARG A 365 -20.57 -13.41 -12.20
CA ARG A 365 -21.35 -13.35 -13.45
C ARG A 365 -20.52 -12.73 -14.57
N TYR A 366 -19.84 -11.61 -14.30
CA TYR A 366 -18.95 -10.98 -15.26
C TYR A 366 -17.83 -11.92 -15.71
N TYR A 367 -17.13 -12.57 -14.78
CA TYR A 367 -16.03 -13.47 -15.11
C TYR A 367 -16.46 -14.71 -15.90
N ASN A 368 -17.62 -15.28 -15.59
CA ASN A 368 -18.20 -16.35 -16.39
C ASN A 368 -18.51 -15.89 -17.83
N SER A 369 -18.92 -14.63 -17.99
CA SER A 369 -19.22 -14.06 -19.31
C SER A 369 -18.00 -13.86 -20.20
N ILE A 370 -16.80 -13.74 -19.61
CA ILE A 370 -15.51 -13.62 -20.31
C ILE A 370 -14.67 -14.91 -20.18
N TYR A 371 -15.30 -16.01 -19.75
CA TYR A 371 -14.70 -17.34 -19.66
C TYR A 371 -13.40 -17.42 -18.85
N TRP A 372 -13.21 -16.54 -17.87
CA TRP A 372 -11.99 -16.49 -17.05
C TRP A 372 -10.70 -16.41 -17.90
N MET A 373 -10.78 -15.83 -19.11
CA MET A 373 -9.77 -15.97 -20.15
C MET A 373 -8.37 -15.53 -19.70
N PHE A 374 -8.25 -14.47 -18.91
CA PHE A 374 -6.96 -14.00 -18.43
C PHE A 374 -6.29 -14.98 -17.45
N HIS A 375 -7.05 -15.67 -16.60
CA HIS A 375 -6.47 -16.69 -15.71
C HIS A 375 -5.97 -17.90 -16.50
N ILE A 376 -6.67 -18.27 -17.59
CA ILE A 376 -6.22 -19.33 -18.50
C ILE A 376 -4.88 -18.93 -19.13
N ILE A 377 -4.76 -17.68 -19.61
CA ILE A 377 -3.51 -17.15 -20.17
C ILE A 377 -2.38 -17.18 -19.12
N LEU A 378 -2.63 -16.74 -17.89
CA LEU A 378 -1.63 -16.79 -16.82
C LEU A 378 -1.19 -18.23 -16.52
N PHE A 379 -2.11 -19.18 -16.51
CA PHE A 379 -1.79 -20.60 -16.30
C PHE A 379 -0.92 -21.16 -17.42
N VAL A 380 -1.24 -20.82 -18.68
CA VAL A 380 -0.43 -21.23 -19.85
C VAL A 380 0.98 -20.62 -19.78
N LEU A 381 1.11 -19.32 -19.46
CA LEU A 381 2.42 -18.68 -19.32
C LEU A 381 3.25 -19.29 -18.18
N MET A 382 2.62 -19.61 -17.06
CA MET A 382 3.28 -20.31 -15.95
C MET A 382 3.78 -21.70 -16.39
N PHE A 383 2.97 -22.45 -17.13
CA PHE A 383 3.37 -23.76 -17.65
C PHE A 383 4.54 -23.66 -18.64
N ILE A 384 4.53 -22.66 -19.53
CA ILE A 384 5.63 -22.37 -20.46
C ILE A 384 6.91 -22.04 -19.69
N ALA A 385 6.85 -21.18 -18.67
CA ALA A 385 8.01 -20.83 -17.85
C ALA A 385 8.65 -22.08 -17.20
N VAL A 386 7.83 -22.99 -16.68
CA VAL A 386 8.31 -24.25 -16.07
C VAL A 386 8.98 -25.16 -17.11
N ILE A 387 8.40 -25.29 -18.31
CA ILE A 387 8.99 -26.10 -19.40
C ILE A 387 10.37 -25.54 -19.79
N ILE A 388 10.47 -24.22 -19.98
CA ILE A 388 11.72 -23.56 -20.39
C ILE A 388 12.78 -23.73 -19.31
N PHE A 389 12.40 -23.54 -18.04
CA PHE A 389 13.31 -23.73 -16.91
C PHE A 389 13.85 -25.17 -16.86
N LYS A 390 12.99 -26.17 -17.04
CA LYS A 390 13.40 -27.57 -17.09
C LYS A 390 14.34 -27.86 -18.26
N SER A 391 14.02 -27.35 -19.46
CA SER A 391 14.87 -27.52 -20.65
C SER A 391 16.25 -26.90 -20.50
N ARG A 392 16.40 -25.82 -19.71
CA ARG A 392 17.70 -25.20 -19.41
C ARG A 392 18.51 -25.93 -18.35
N GLY A 393 17.87 -26.66 -17.44
CA GLY A 393 18.56 -27.46 -16.42
C GLY A 393 19.04 -28.82 -16.94
N GLU A 394 18.60 -29.24 -18.12
CA GLU A 394 19.03 -30.46 -18.82
C GLU A 394 20.18 -30.21 -19.82
N ASN A 395 20.51 -28.93 -20.10
CA ASN A 395 21.72 -28.50 -20.83
C ASN A 395 22.77 -28.00 -19.84
#